data_AF-A0A6I7Z865-F1
#
_entry.id   AF-A0A6I7Z865-F1
#
_cell.length_a   1.000
_cell.length_b   1.000
_cell.length_c   1.000
_cell.angle_alpha   90.00
_cell.angle_beta   90.00
_cell.angle_gamma   90.00
#
_symmetry.space_group_name_H-M   'P 1'
#
loop_
_entity.id
_entity.type
_entity.pdbx_description
1 polymer ?
#
loop_
_entity_poly.entity_id
_entity_poly.type
_entity_poly.pdbx_seq_one_letter_code
_entity_poly.pdbx_strand_id
1 'polypeptide(L)' 'MKQGIADIHLIRKILKEKPAKELSDHTGISLSSIKKWKSGERSIEKMNLGDAIKLTDFASNNSKAEISIWS' A
#
# COMPACT_ATOMS: atom_id res chain seq x y z
N MET A 1 16.57 -4.67 -3.23
CA MET A 1 15.09 -4.45 -3.22
C MET A 1 14.59 -4.84 -4.60
N LYS A 2 13.57 -5.70 -4.73
CA LYS A 2 13.01 -6.03 -6.05
C LYS A 2 12.09 -4.87 -6.46
N GLN A 3 12.66 -3.85 -7.09
CA GLN A 3 11.91 -2.72 -7.61
C GLN A 3 10.96 -3.21 -8.72
N GLY A 4 9.70 -2.76 -8.71
CA GLY A 4 8.74 -3.03 -9.78
C GLY A 4 7.82 -4.25 -9.61
N ILE A 5 7.70 -4.81 -8.40
CA ILE A 5 6.74 -5.89 -8.12
C ILE A 5 5.47 -5.31 -7.48
N ALA A 6 4.32 -5.65 -8.05
CA ALA A 6 3.03 -5.40 -7.43
C ALA A 6 2.51 -6.67 -6.75
N ASP A 7 2.17 -6.59 -5.47
CA ASP A 7 1.60 -7.69 -4.69
C ASP A 7 0.20 -7.32 -4.19
N ILE A 8 -0.81 -7.93 -4.80
CA ILE A 8 -2.21 -7.64 -4.49
C ILE A 8 -2.61 -8.03 -3.06
N HIS A 9 -1.97 -9.02 -2.46
CA HIS A 9 -2.25 -9.42 -1.08
C HIS A 9 -1.71 -8.39 -0.10
N LEU A 10 -0.48 -7.92 -0.30
CA LEU A 10 0.10 -6.83 0.50
C LEU A 10 -0.71 -5.55 0.37
N ILE A 11 -1.10 -5.19 -0.86
CA ILE A 11 -1.95 -4.02 -1.13
C ILE A 11 -3.28 -4.13 -0.36
N ARG A 12 -3.98 -5.27 -0.45
CA ARG A 12 -5.23 -5.50 0.29
C ARG A 12 -5.03 -5.40 1.81
N LYS A 13 -3.91 -5.92 2.32
CA LYS A 13 -3.58 -5.86 3.75
C LYS A 13 -3.43 -4.40 4.22
N ILE A 14 -2.57 -3.62 3.59
CA ILE A 14 -2.34 -2.22 4.01
C ILE A 14 -3.55 -1.32 3.78
N LEU A 15 -4.35 -1.57 2.74
CA LEU A 15 -5.60 -0.84 2.53
C LEU A 15 -6.61 -1.11 3.64
N LYS A 16 -6.54 -2.23 4.35
CA LYS A 16 -7.38 -2.47 5.53
C LYS A 16 -6.77 -1.84 6.79
N GLU A 17 -5.48 -2.08 7.01
CA GLU A 17 -4.81 -1.75 8.28
C GLU A 17 -4.45 -0.27 8.43
N LYS A 18 -4.12 0.43 7.34
CA LYS A 18 -3.54 1.77 7.42
C LYS A 18 -4.54 2.88 7.11
N PRO A 19 -4.45 4.04 7.79
CA PRO A 19 -5.24 5.21 7.47
C PRO A 19 -5.02 5.67 6.02
N ALA A 20 -6.08 6.12 5.36
CA ALA A 20 -5.99 6.61 3.97
C ALA A 20 -5.02 7.80 3.85
N LYS A 21 -4.95 8.64 4.89
CA LYS A 21 -4.04 9.79 4.96
C LYS A 21 -2.58 9.35 5.00
N GLU A 22 -2.23 8.40 5.86
CA GLU A 22 -0.86 7.83 5.93
C GLU A 22 -0.45 7.25 4.58
N LEU A 23 -1.31 6.44 3.97
CA LEU A 23 -1.05 5.89 2.64
C LEU A 23 -0.84 7.00 1.60
N SER A 24 -1.64 8.06 1.63
CA SER A 24 -1.54 9.18 0.69
C SER A 24 -0.20 9.92 0.84
N ASP A 25 0.15 10.24 2.08
CA ASP A 25 1.34 11.03 2.41
C ASP A 25 2.63 10.29 2.04
N HIS A 26 2.67 8.96 2.23
CA HIS A 26 3.86 8.16 1.97
C HIS A 26 3.98 7.62 0.53
N THR A 27 2.87 7.34 -0.16
CA THR A 27 2.90 6.78 -1.53
C THR A 27 2.84 7.85 -2.61
N GLY A 28 2.44 9.08 -2.27
CA GLY A 28 2.13 10.13 -3.23
C GLY A 28 0.89 9.84 -4.08
N ILE A 29 0.09 8.83 -3.72
CA ILE A 29 -1.21 8.57 -4.34
C ILE A 29 -2.24 9.51 -3.72
N SER A 30 -3.17 10.02 -4.53
CA SER A 30 -4.24 10.89 -4.02
C SER A 30 -5.08 10.20 -2.94
N LEU A 31 -5.39 10.95 -1.88
CA LEU A 31 -6.25 10.52 -0.78
C LEU A 31 -7.62 10.00 -1.28
N SER A 32 -8.18 10.66 -2.30
CA SER A 32 -9.45 10.24 -2.91
C SER A 32 -9.35 8.86 -3.55
N SER A 33 -8.27 8.56 -4.26
CA SER A 33 -8.06 7.25 -4.89
C SER A 33 -7.90 6.14 -3.86
N ILE A 34 -7.14 6.39 -2.79
CA ILE A 34 -6.99 5.45 -1.68
C ILE A 34 -8.34 5.18 -1.01
N LYS A 35 -9.13 6.22 -0.75
CA LYS A 35 -10.48 6.06 -0.18
C LYS A 35 -11.38 5.20 -1.05
N LYS A 36 -11.34 5.36 -2.37
CA LYS A 36 -12.14 4.54 -3.32
C LYS A 36 -11.75 3.06 -3.31
N TRP A 37 -10.47 2.73 -3.14
CA TRP A 37 -10.04 1.34 -2.99
C TRP A 37 -10.40 0.77 -1.62
N LYS A 38 -10.31 1.58 -0.56
CA LYS A 38 -10.71 1.17 0.80
C LYS A 38 -12.22 0.93 0.90
N SER A 39 -13.03 1.77 0.28
CA SER A 39 -14.49 1.63 0.28
C SER A 39 -15.00 0.53 -0.66
N GLY A 40 -14.16 0.07 -1.60
CA GLY A 40 -14.56 -0.86 -2.65
C GLY A 40 -15.28 -0.21 -3.83
N GLU A 41 -15.45 1.12 -3.84
CA GLU A 41 -15.99 1.87 -5.00
C GLU A 41 -15.16 1.60 -6.27
N ARG A 42 -13.84 1.44 -6.09
CA ARG A 42 -12.92 1.02 -7.16
C ARG A 42 -12.28 -0.32 -6.80
N SER A 43 -12.37 -1.29 -7.71
CA SER A 43 -11.66 -2.56 -7.52
C SER A 43 -10.14 -2.34 -7.54
N ILE A 44 -9.46 -2.99 -6.59
CA ILE A 44 -8.00 -3.05 -6.48
C ILE A 44 -7.41 -3.77 -7.71
N GLU A 45 -8.15 -4.68 -8.35
CA GLU A 45 -7.72 -5.41 -9.55
C GLU A 45 -7.63 -4.49 -10.78
N LYS A 46 -8.31 -3.34 -10.75
CA LYS A 46 -8.28 -2.30 -11.79
C LYS A 46 -7.32 -1.14 -11.43
N MET A 47 -6.43 -1.37 -10.47
CA MET A 47 -5.37 -0.43 -10.11
C MET A 47 -4.30 -0.41 -11.20
N ASN A 48 -3.75 0.77 -11.49
CA ASN A 48 -2.62 0.84 -12.43
C ASN A 48 -1.36 0.28 -11.76
N LEU A 49 -0.43 -0.21 -12.58
CA LEU A 49 0.79 -0.85 -12.08
C LEU A 49 1.64 0.08 -11.21
N GLY A 50 1.70 1.38 -11.53
CA GLY A 50 2.49 2.36 -10.76
C GLY A 50 1.99 2.54 -9.33
N ASP A 51 0.68 2.68 -9.14
CA ASP A 51 0.05 2.79 -7.82
C ASP A 51 0.16 1.46 -7.05
N ALA A 52 0.05 0.34 -7.76
CA ALA A 52 0.20 -0.98 -7.16
C ALA A 52 1.63 -1.21 -6.63
N ILE A 53 2.65 -0.82 -7.39
CA ILE A 53 4.05 -0.87 -6.96
C ILE A 53 4.26 0.03 -5.74
N LYS A 54 3.80 1.28 -5.77
CA LYS A 54 3.95 2.23 -4.64
C LYS A 54 3.34 1.69 -3.34
N LEU A 55 2.14 1.10 -3.42
CA LEU A 55 1.48 0.49 -2.27
C LEU A 55 2.22 -0.76 -1.78
N THR A 56 2.75 -1.58 -2.71
CA THR A 56 3.56 -2.75 -2.37
C THR A 56 4.89 -2.36 -1.70
N ASP A 57 5.55 -1.31 -2.19
CA ASP A 57 6.78 -0.77 -1.62
C ASP A 57 6.54 -0.20 -0.22
N PHE A 58 5.44 0.54 -0.03
CA PHE A 58 5.03 1.01 1.29
C PHE A 58 4.78 -0.16 2.27
N ALA A 59 4.07 -1.20 1.83
CA ALA A 59 3.85 -2.39 2.64
C ALA A 59 5.19 -3.06 3.02
N SER A 60 6.07 -3.26 2.04
CA SER A 60 7.36 -3.93 2.23
C SER A 60 8.32 -3.16 3.14
N ASN A 61 8.29 -1.82 3.07
CA ASN A 61 9.09 -0.97 3.96
C ASN A 61 8.54 -0.96 5.39
N ASN A 62 7.22 -1.04 5.57
CA ASN A 62 6.62 -1.22 6.90
C ASN A 62 6.84 -2.62 7.47
N SER A 63 6.88 -3.67 6.63
CA SER A 63 7.18 -5.04 7.09
C SER A 63 8.62 -5.20 7.59
N LYS A 64 9.56 -4.38 7.11
CA LYS A 64 10.94 -4.36 7.64
C LYS A 64 11.05 -3.76 9.03
N ALA A 65 10.04 -3.01 9.50
CA ALA A 65 10.04 -2.45 10.85
C ALA A 65 9.73 -3.51 11.93
N GLU A 66 9.32 -4.72 11.58
CA GLU A 66 9.08 -5.82 12.53
C GLU A 66 10.35 -6.64 12.86
N ILE A 67 11.55 -6.28 12.35
CA ILE A 67 12.79 -7.01 12.68
C ILE A 67 13.58 -6.28 13.78
N SER A 68 13.56 -6.94 14.96
CA SER A 68 14.49 -6.88 16.11
C SER A 68 14.59 -5.61 16.96
N ILE A 69 13.87 -5.61 18.10
CA ILE A 69 14.48 -5.22 19.38
C ILE A 69 14.29 -6.39 20.35
N TRP A 70 15.23 -7.34 20.32
CA TRP A 70 15.61 -8.10 21.51
C TRP A 70 17.04 -7.69 21.81
N SER A 71 17.21 -6.83 22.82
CA SER A 71 18.42 -6.64 23.62
C SER A 71 18.03 -5.90 24.88
#